data_AF-A0AAV8XGB4-F1
#
_entry.id   AF-A0AAV8XGB4-F1
#
_cell.length_a   1.000
_cell.length_b   1.000
_cell.length_c   1.000
_cell.angle_alpha   90.00
_cell.angle_beta   90.00
_cell.angle_gamma   90.00
#
_symmetry.space_group_name_H-M   'P 1'
#
loop_
_entity.id
_entity.type
_entity.pdbx_description
1 polymer ?
#
loop_
_entity_poly.entity_id
_entity_poly.type
_entity_poly.pdbx_seq_one_letter_code
_entity_poly.pdbx_strand_id
1 'polypeptide(L)'
;MEQSTNRTVKFLWSTKNPHWMMEANTQYLEKVNVWAGIIDSQIIGPYFFDGTLTGARYLDFLQNFLVPELRMLLKHEKVDVMIAT
;
A
#
# COMPACT_ATOMS: atom_id res chain seq x y z
N MET A 1 -14.30 -31.67 -4.76
CA MET A 1 -13.28 -30.65 -4.44
C MET A 1 -13.68 -29.39 -5.17
N GLU A 2 -14.25 -28.42 -4.47
CA GLU A 2 -14.81 -27.21 -5.05
C GLU A 2 -13.68 -26.18 -5.16
N GLN A 3 -13.10 -26.03 -6.36
CA GLN A 3 -12.12 -24.98 -6.60
C GLN A 3 -12.89 -23.67 -6.84
N SER A 4 -12.93 -22.81 -5.82
CA SER A 4 -13.48 -21.46 -5.92
C SER A 4 -12.75 -20.67 -7.03
N THR A 5 -13.38 -20.56 -8.19
CA THR A 5 -12.83 -19.80 -9.33
C THR A 5 -12.96 -18.31 -9.02
N ASN A 6 -11.84 -17.65 -8.71
CA ASN A 6 -11.82 -16.21 -8.46
C ASN A 6 -11.87 -15.47 -9.81
N ARG A 7 -13.03 -14.86 -10.13
CA ARG A 7 -13.25 -14.14 -11.40
C ARG A 7 -12.95 -12.64 -11.20
N THR A 8 -11.96 -12.11 -11.92
CA THR A 8 -11.67 -10.67 -11.95
C THR A 8 -12.06 -10.07 -13.30
N VAL A 9 -12.96 -9.09 -13.30
CA VAL A 9 -13.36 -8.37 -14.53
C VAL A 9 -12.36 -7.24 -14.79
N LYS A 10 -11.74 -7.23 -15.98
CA LYS A 10 -10.89 -6.12 -16.45
C LYS A 10 -11.66 -5.32 -17.49
N PHE A 11 -11.78 -4.01 -17.29
CA PHE A 11 -12.38 -3.10 -18.26
C PHE A 11 -11.29 -2.48 -19.12
N LEU A 12 -11.33 -2.76 -20.43
CA LEU A 12 -10.43 -2.15 -21.41
C LEU A 12 -11.20 -1.07 -22.16
N TRP A 13 -10.80 0.19 -22.02
CA TRP A 13 -11.38 1.28 -22.80
C TRP A 13 -10.82 1.24 -24.22
N SER A 14 -11.67 0.96 -25.21
CA SER A 14 -11.32 0.94 -26.63
C SER A 14 -12.50 1.46 -27.47
N THR A 15 -12.20 2.12 -28.59
CA THR A 15 -13.21 2.72 -29.49
C THR A 15 -14.10 1.67 -30.17
N LYS A 16 -13.68 0.40 -30.20
CA LYS A 16 -14.51 -0.73 -30.64
C LYS A 16 -14.56 -1.79 -29.53
N ASN A 17 -15.77 -2.21 -29.17
CA ASN A 17 -15.99 -3.29 -28.21
C ASN A 17 -15.59 -4.65 -28.82
N PRO A 18 -14.48 -5.28 -28.39
CA PRO A 18 -13.99 -6.49 -29.03
C PRO A 18 -14.85 -7.75 -28.74
N HIS A 19 -15.88 -7.66 -27.88
CA HIS A 19 -16.66 -8.82 -27.41
C HIS A 19 -15.78 -9.99 -26.95
N TRP A 20 -14.60 -9.68 -26.41
CA TRP A 20 -13.59 -10.67 -26.07
C TRP A 20 -13.58 -10.87 -24.56
N MET A 21 -14.28 -11.90 -24.07
CA MET A 21 -13.98 -12.43 -22.74
C MET A 21 -12.74 -13.30 -22.86
N MET A 22 -11.61 -12.78 -22.38
CA MET A 22 -10.43 -13.62 -22.20
C MET A 22 -10.54 -14.25 -20.80
N GLU A 23 -10.59 -15.58 -20.73
CA GLU A 23 -10.31 -16.29 -19.48
C GLU A 23 -8.85 -16.04 -19.12
N ALA A 24 -8.62 -14.90 -18.47
CA ALA A 24 -7.33 -14.61 -17.91
C ALA A 24 -7.23 -15.47 -16.65
N ASN A 25 -6.47 -16.57 -16.74
CA ASN A 25 -5.86 -17.21 -15.57
C ASN A 25 -4.82 -16.25 -14.97
N THR A 26 -5.22 -15.03 -14.62
CA THR A 26 -4.38 -14.03 -13.99
C THR A 26 -4.31 -14.35 -12.50
N GLN A 27 -3.68 -15.48 -12.18
CA GLN A 27 -2.95 -15.58 -10.92
C GLN A 27 -1.76 -14.60 -10.91
N TYR A 28 -1.32 -14.13 -12.08
CA TYR A 28 -0.38 -13.02 -12.28
C TYR A 28 -1.04 -11.64 -12.29
N LEU A 29 -1.88 -11.33 -11.31
CA LEU A 29 -1.98 -9.92 -10.90
C LEU A 29 -0.83 -9.73 -9.91
N GLU A 30 0.19 -8.97 -10.29
CA GLU A 30 1.25 -8.56 -9.37
C GLU A 30 0.59 -7.75 -8.24
N LYS A 31 0.32 -8.42 -7.13
CA LYS A 31 -0.22 -7.80 -5.93
C LYS A 31 0.94 -7.14 -5.20
N VAL A 32 0.84 -5.84 -4.99
CA VAL A 32 1.77 -5.09 -4.15
C VAL A 32 1.07 -4.78 -2.84
N ASN A 33 1.77 -5.00 -1.73
CA ASN A 33 1.31 -4.52 -0.43
C ASN A 33 1.89 -3.12 -0.22
N VAL A 34 1.05 -2.20 0.24
CA VAL A 34 1.47 -0.83 0.56
C VAL A 34 0.96 -0.46 1.94
N TRP A 35 1.78 0.28 2.70
CA TRP A 35 1.36 0.92 3.94
C TRP A 35 1.43 2.44 3.76
N ALA A 36 0.44 3.16 4.26
CA ALA A 36 0.48 4.62 4.39
C ALA A 36 -0.20 5.02 5.70
N GLY A 37 0.31 6.04 6.36
CA GLY A 37 -0.23 6.58 7.60
C GLY A 37 -0.71 8.01 7.43
N ILE A 38 -1.66 8.45 8.25
CA ILE A 38 -2.07 9.85 8.33
C ILE A 38 -1.99 10.25 9.80
N ILE A 39 -1.29 11.35 10.09
CA ILE A 39 -1.18 11.95 11.42
C ILE A 39 -1.46 13.44 11.29
N ASP A 40 -2.47 13.91 12.01
CA ASP A 40 -3.05 15.25 11.89
C ASP A 40 -3.31 15.64 10.43
N SER A 41 -2.59 16.65 9.92
CA SER A 41 -2.71 17.16 8.55
C SER A 41 -1.62 16.63 7.62
N GLN A 42 -0.83 15.64 8.06
CA GLN A 42 0.31 15.11 7.30
C GLN A 42 0.11 13.63 6.94
N ILE A 43 0.52 13.29 5.73
CA ILE A 43 0.55 11.91 5.23
C ILE A 43 1.96 11.37 5.46
N ILE A 44 2.05 10.25 6.17
CA ILE A 44 3.27 9.47 6.30
C ILE A 44 3.28 8.47 5.16
N GLY A 45 4.30 8.63 4.32
CA GLY A 45 4.30 8.20 2.94
C GLY A 45 4.02 6.73 2.68
N PRO A 46 3.71 6.39 1.41
CA PRO A 46 3.46 5.03 1.00
C PRO A 46 4.76 4.22 1.05
N TYR A 47 4.80 3.23 1.94
CA TYR A 47 5.83 2.20 1.99
C TYR A 47 5.37 0.98 1.19
N PHE A 48 6.07 0.69 0.10
CA PHE A 48 5.79 -0.46 -0.75
C PHE A 48 6.58 -1.67 -0.27
N PHE A 49 5.88 -2.76 0.03
CA PHE A 49 6.54 -4.02 0.37
C PHE A 49 6.88 -4.77 -0.91
N ASP A 50 8.16 -5.13 -1.04
CA ASP A 50 8.61 -6.00 -2.12
C ASP A 50 8.23 -7.46 -1.83
N GLY A 51 7.31 -8.00 -2.62
CA GLY A 51 6.83 -9.38 -2.51
C GLY A 51 5.80 -9.61 -1.40
N THR A 52 5.79 -10.85 -0.86
CA THR A 52 4.78 -11.27 0.12
C THR A 52 5.03 -10.62 1.48
N LEU A 53 4.00 -9.99 2.03
CA LEU A 53 4.03 -9.44 3.39
C LEU A 53 4.09 -10.58 4.41
N THR A 54 5.24 -10.76 5.03
CA THR A 54 5.42 -11.70 6.15
C THR A 54 5.53 -10.93 7.47
N GLY A 55 5.29 -11.61 8.59
CA GLY A 55 5.43 -10.98 9.92
C GLY A 55 6.82 -10.40 10.17
N ALA A 56 7.88 -11.08 9.71
CA ALA A 56 9.25 -10.58 9.83
C ALA A 56 9.49 -9.30 9.01
N ARG A 57 8.99 -9.25 7.76
CA ARG A 57 9.07 -8.05 6.92
C ARG A 57 8.25 -6.89 7.48
N TYR A 58 7.10 -7.19 8.07
CA TYR A 58 6.30 -6.17 8.73
C TYR A 58 7.01 -5.64 9.98
N LEU A 59 7.64 -6.50 10.79
CA LEU A 59 8.42 -6.08 11.95
C LEU A 59 9.61 -5.19 11.55
N ASP A 60 10.34 -5.59 10.51
CA ASP A 60 11.44 -4.81 9.94
C ASP A 60 10.98 -3.42 9.49
N PHE A 61 9.86 -3.35 8.76
CA PHE A 61 9.21 -2.09 8.41
C PHE A 61 8.86 -1.24 9.64
N LEU A 62 8.28 -1.83 10.69
CA LEU A 62 7.93 -1.09 11.91
C LEU A 62 9.16 -0.47 12.57
N GLN A 63 10.24 -1.25 12.69
CA GLN A 63 11.44 -0.85 13.44
C GLN A 63 12.32 0.12 12.65
N ASN A 64 12.50 -0.14 11.34
CA ASN A 64 13.48 0.56 10.53
C ASN A 64 12.88 1.69 9.69
N PHE A 65 11.57 1.70 9.47
CA PHE A 65 10.90 2.77 8.72
C PHE A 65 9.90 3.53 9.60
N LEU A 66 8.87 2.87 10.14
CA LEU A 66 7.75 3.57 10.79
C LEU A 66 8.16 4.32 12.05
N VAL A 67 8.83 3.64 13.00
CA VAL A 67 9.20 4.26 14.29
C VAL A 67 10.15 5.46 14.11
N PRO A 68 11.19 5.40 13.26
CA PRO A 68 12.01 6.57 12.94
C PRO A 68 11.21 7.74 12.36
N GLU A 69 10.35 7.50 11.37
CA GLU A 69 9.51 8.52 10.73
C GLU A 69 8.60 9.22 11.75
N LEU A 70 7.91 8.44 12.58
CA LEU A 70 7.05 8.97 13.65
C LEU A 70 7.85 9.81 14.66
N ARG A 71 9.05 9.37 15.03
CA ARG A 71 9.91 10.13 15.94
C ARG A 71 10.38 11.45 15.34
N MET A 72 10.63 11.50 14.04
CA MET A 72 10.99 12.76 13.38
C MET A 72 9.80 13.71 13.35
N LEU A 73 8.62 13.23 12.95
CA LEU A 73 7.41 14.06 12.84
C LEU A 73 6.98 14.64 14.19
N LEU A 74 6.89 13.81 15.23
CA LEU A 74 6.47 14.25 16.57
C LEU A 74 7.50 15.16 17.26
N LYS A 75 8.77 15.12 16.85
CA LYS A 75 9.79 16.06 17.33
C LYS A 75 9.64 17.44 16.71
N HIS A 76 9.34 17.52 15.40
CA HIS A 76 9.16 18.80 14.71
C HIS A 76 7.91 19.53 15.21
N GLU A 77 6.80 18.82 15.38
CA GLU A 77 5.55 19.40 15.89
C GLU A 77 5.76 20.09 17.24
N LYS A 78 6.51 19.46 18.16
CA LYS A 78 6.81 20.06 19.47
C LYS A 78 7.69 21.30 19.37
N VAL A 79 8.64 21.36 18.43
CA VAL A 79 9.48 22.54 18.24
C VAL A 79 8.66 23.70 17.70
N ASP A 80 7.78 23.45 16.74
CA ASP A 80 6.91 24.47 16.14
C ASP A 80 5.92 25.07 17.16
N VAL A 81 5.39 24.25 18.07
CA VAL A 81 4.53 24.73 19.18
C VAL A 81 5.33 25.55 20.20
N MET A 82 6.59 25.17 20.48
CA MET A 82 7.44 25.87 21.44
C MET A 82 7.99 27.22 20.95
N ILE A 83 8.12 27.44 19.64
CA ILE A 83 8.55 28.74 19.07
C ILE A 83 7.38 29.71 18.80
N ALA A 84 6.14 29.24 18.91
CA ALA A 84 4.93 30.01 18.61
C ALA A 84 4.24 30.60 19.87
N THR A 85 4.86 30.51 21.06
CA THR A 85 4.35 31.07 22.33
C THR A 85 5.31 32.11 22.89
#